data_AF-A0A842QQW9-F1
#
_entry.id   AF-A0A842QQW9-F1
#
_cell.length_a   1.000
_cell.length_b   1.000
_cell.length_c   1.000
_cell.angle_alpha   90.00
_cell.angle_beta   90.00
_cell.angle_gamma   90.00
#
_symmetry.space_group_name_H-M   'P 1'
#
loop_
_entity.id
_entity.type
_entity.pdbx_description
1 polymer ?
#
loop_
_entity_poly.entity_id
_entity_poly.type
_entity_poly.pdbx_seq_one_letter_code
_entity_poly.pdbx_strand_id
1 'polypeptide(L)' 'FDKYLWAYVDYKPVMNSYSTWKDVPAETALSTEISKDLKNRGFSFIGPTIMYAYMQSVGMVNDHLTSCYRYKQILDEY' A
#
# COMPACT_ATOMS: atom_id res chain seq x y z
N PHE A 1 12.95 -4.60 9.65
CA PHE A 1 12.64 -4.45 8.20
C PHE A 1 11.32 -3.71 8.05
N ASP A 2 10.31 -4.08 8.84
CA ASP A 2 9.13 -3.29 9.21
C ASP A 2 9.39 -1.76 9.30
N LYS A 3 10.28 -1.28 10.19
CA LYS A 3 10.53 0.17 10.35
C LYS A 3 10.99 0.88 9.07
N TYR A 4 11.69 0.16 8.19
CA TYR A 4 12.20 0.70 6.94
C TYR A 4 11.06 0.83 5.91
N LEU A 5 10.20 -0.19 5.79
CA LEU A 5 9.05 -0.13 4.89
C LEU A 5 8.00 0.88 5.37
N TRP A 6 7.68 0.87 6.67
CA TRP A 6 6.67 1.77 7.24
C TRP A 6 7.12 3.24 7.29
N ALA A 7 8.43 3.52 7.19
CA ALA A 7 8.92 4.89 7.04
C ALA A 7 8.43 5.56 5.74
N TYR A 8 8.15 4.79 4.67
CA TYR A 8 7.61 5.32 3.40
C TYR A 8 6.19 5.87 3.52
N VAL A 9 5.49 5.57 4.61
CA VAL A 9 4.13 6.03 4.89
C VAL A 9 4.06 6.77 6.22
N ASP A 10 5.17 7.35 6.68
CA ASP A 10 5.27 8.06 7.96
C ASP A 10 4.70 7.28 9.16
N TYR A 11 4.88 5.95 9.12
CA TYR A 11 4.37 5.00 10.11
C TYR A 11 2.85 5.02 10.30
N LYS A 12 2.09 5.51 9.30
CA LYS A 12 0.63 5.52 9.28
C LYS A 12 0.10 4.97 7.97
N PRO A 13 -0.99 4.18 7.97
CA PRO A 13 -1.60 3.73 6.72
C PRO A 13 -2.05 4.91 5.86
N VAL A 14 -1.84 4.81 4.54
CA VAL A 14 -2.46 5.75 3.60
C VAL A 14 -3.94 5.38 3.45
N MET A 15 -4.83 6.29 3.82
CA MET A 15 -6.27 6.09 3.73
C MET A 15 -6.78 6.52 2.35
N ASN A 16 -7.06 5.56 1.48
CA ASN A 16 -7.72 5.81 0.21
C ASN A 16 -9.24 5.75 0.37
N SER A 17 -9.99 6.07 -0.69
CA SER A 17 -11.46 6.07 -0.64
C SER A 17 -12.06 5.63 -1.99
N TYR A 18 -11.75 4.40 -2.39
CA TYR A 18 -12.22 3.85 -3.65
C TYR A 18 -13.68 3.38 -3.55
N SER A 19 -14.51 3.72 -4.53
CA SER A 19 -15.91 3.29 -4.55
C SER A 19 -16.09 1.95 -5.27
N THR A 20 -15.27 1.70 -6.29
CA THR A 20 -15.28 0.47 -7.09
C THR A 20 -13.87 -0.07 -7.32
N TRP A 21 -13.76 -1.35 -7.66
CA TRP A 21 -12.47 -1.96 -7.99
C TRP A 21 -11.78 -1.37 -9.22
N LYS A 22 -12.53 -0.70 -10.10
CA LYS A 22 -11.96 -0.01 -11.27
C LYS A 22 -11.18 1.25 -10.87
N ASP A 23 -11.49 1.80 -9.69
CA ASP A 23 -10.83 3.00 -9.17
C ASP A 23 -9.51 2.65 -8.47
N VAL A 24 -9.31 1.39 -8.10
CA VAL A 24 -8.10 0.91 -7.45
C VAL A 24 -6.99 0.75 -8.50
N PRO A 25 -5.88 1.48 -8.42
CA PRO A 25 -4.80 1.36 -9.39
C PRO A 25 -4.05 0.04 -9.22
N ALA A 26 -3.40 -0.44 -10.29
CA ALA A 26 -2.54 -1.63 -10.21
C ALA A 26 -1.19 -1.36 -9.52
N GLU A 27 -0.74 -0.11 -9.55
CA GLU A 27 0.50 0.36 -8.92
C GLU A 27 0.39 1.86 -8.59
N THR A 28 1.28 2.35 -7.73
CA THR A 28 1.32 3.77 -7.35
C THR A 28 2.72 4.33 -7.54
N ALA A 29 2.84 5.66 -7.50
CA ALA A 29 4.16 6.31 -7.47
C ALA A 29 5.00 5.80 -6.29
N LEU A 30 4.39 5.62 -5.11
CA LEU A 30 5.05 5.10 -3.93
C LEU A 30 5.49 3.64 -4.10
N SER A 31 4.63 2.76 -4.65
CA SER A 31 5.02 1.36 -4.88
C SER A 31 6.15 1.23 -5.90
N THR A 32 6.21 2.15 -6.87
CA THR A 32 7.31 2.26 -7.84
C THR A 32 8.62 2.67 -7.18
N GLU A 33 8.56 3.66 -6.28
CA GLU A 33 9.72 4.11 -5.50
C GLU A 33 10.29 2.99 -4.63
N ILE A 34 9.44 2.35 -3.82
CA ILE A 34 9.85 1.26 -2.92
C ILE A 34 10.39 0.08 -3.75
N SER A 35 9.73 -0.28 -4.86
CA SER A 35 10.19 -1.32 -5.79
C SER A 35 11.60 -1.01 -6.30
N LYS A 36 11.87 0.23 -6.69
CA LYS A 36 13.19 0.65 -7.19
C LYS A 36 14.25 0.58 -6.09
N ASP A 37 13.96 1.09 -4.89
CA ASP A 37 14.93 1.07 -3.78
C ASP A 37 15.28 -0.36 -3.37
N LEU A 38 14.28 -1.22 -3.22
CA LEU A 38 14.50 -2.62 -2.87
C LEU A 38 15.27 -3.38 -3.96
N LYS A 39 15.03 -3.10 -5.25
CA LYS A 39 15.82 -3.68 -6.35
C LYS A 39 17.30 -3.29 -6.23
N ASN A 40 17.58 -2.03 -5.91
CA ASN A 40 18.95 -1.55 -5.68
C ASN A 40 19.61 -2.23 -4.47
N ARG A 41 18.80 -2.70 -3.50
CA ARG A 41 19.26 -3.48 -2.33
C ARG A 41 19.35 -4.98 -2.60
N GLY A 42 19.16 -5.43 -3.83
CA GLY A 42 19.35 -6.83 -4.24
C GLY A 42 18.08 -7.69 -4.18
N PHE A 43 16.91 -7.12 -3.90
CA PHE A 43 15.65 -7.86 -3.99
C PHE A 43 15.28 -8.12 -5.45
N SER A 44 14.75 -9.31 -5.72
CA SER A 44 14.28 -9.73 -7.04
C SER A 44 12.77 -9.99 -7.02
N PHE A 45 12.15 -10.02 -8.20
CA PHE A 45 10.72 -10.30 -8.37
C PHE A 45 9.77 -9.34 -7.61
N ILE A 46 10.18 -8.08 -7.48
CA ILE A 46 9.45 -7.04 -6.78
C ILE A 46 9.12 -5.89 -7.73
N GLY A 47 8.31 -6.14 -8.76
CA GLY A 47 7.76 -5.08 -9.62
C GLY A 47 6.87 -4.11 -8.83
N PRO A 48 6.58 -2.89 -9.35
CA PRO A 48 5.72 -1.92 -8.65
C PRO A 48 4.31 -2.44 -8.34
N THR A 49 3.73 -3.27 -9.22
CA THR A 49 2.46 -3.97 -8.96
C THR A 49 2.55 -4.93 -7.78
N ILE A 50 3.61 -5.75 -7.71
CA ILE A 50 3.84 -6.68 -6.59
C ILE A 50 4.03 -5.89 -5.29
N MET A 51 4.75 -4.76 -5.36
CA MET A 51 4.97 -3.90 -4.21
C MET A 51 3.67 -3.25 -3.72
N TYR A 52 2.81 -2.82 -4.63
CA TYR A 52 1.52 -2.26 -4.26
C TYR A 52 0.60 -3.30 -3.62
N ALA A 53 0.54 -4.51 -4.20
CA ALA A 53 -0.19 -5.63 -3.62
C ALA A 53 0.33 -5.99 -2.22
N TYR A 54 1.64 -5.94 -2.01
CA TYR A 54 2.25 -6.12 -0.70
C TYR A 54 1.81 -5.02 0.28
N MET A 55 1.88 -3.74 -0.11
CA MET A 55 1.45 -2.60 0.71
C MET A 55 -0.01 -2.73 1.15
N GLN A 56 -0.91 -3.14 0.24
CA GLN A 56 -2.31 -3.42 0.53
C GLN A 56 -2.45 -4.57 1.54
N SER A 57 -1.71 -5.66 1.35
CA SER A 57 -1.82 -6.87 2.16
C SER A 57 -1.34 -6.67 3.61
N VAL A 58 -0.32 -5.84 3.81
CA VAL A 58 0.26 -5.59 5.14
C VAL A 58 -0.31 -4.35 5.84
N GLY A 59 -1.27 -3.67 5.21
CA GLY A 59 -1.96 -2.51 5.79
C GLY A 59 -1.21 -1.19 5.70
N MET A 60 -0.18 -1.08 4.87
CA MET A 60 0.46 0.23 4.58
C MET A 60 -0.49 1.18 3.84
N VAL A 61 -1.48 0.63 3.14
CA VAL A 61 -2.59 1.37 2.55
C VAL A 61 -3.91 0.71 2.94
N ASN A 62 -4.94 1.52 3.19
CA ASN A 62 -6.31 1.05 3.36
C ASN A 62 -7.05 1.23 2.03
N ASP A 63 -7.03 0.17 1.23
CA ASP A 63 -7.68 0.10 -0.09
C ASP A 63 -9.02 -0.63 -0.06
N HIS A 64 -9.55 -0.92 1.14
CA HIS A 64 -10.91 -1.39 1.23
C HIS A 64 -11.84 -0.41 0.51
N LEU A 65 -12.73 -0.93 -0.35
CA LEU A 65 -13.76 -0.10 -0.95
C LEU A 65 -14.59 0.57 0.16
N THR A 66 -15.09 1.76 -0.09
CA THR A 66 -15.89 2.53 0.89
C THR A 66 -17.16 1.79 1.35
N SER A 67 -17.64 0.83 0.55
CA SER A 67 -18.76 -0.07 0.88
C SER A 67 -18.37 -1.27 1.75
N CYS A 68 -17.09 -1.57 1.91
CA CYS A 68 -16.61 -2.65 2.77
C CYS A 68 -16.78 -2.28 4.25
N TYR A 69 -17.33 -3.18 5.06
CA TYR A 69 -17.51 -2.95 6.49
C TYR A 69 -16.20 -2.67 7.25
N ARG A 70 -15.05 -3.13 6.72
CA ARG A 70 -13.72 -2.87 7.29
C ARG A 70 -13.20 -1.46 7.00
N TYR A 71 -13.66 -0.81 5.94
CA TYR A 71 -13.17 0.52 5.54
C TYR A 71 -13.26 1.52 6.68
N LYS A 72 -14.47 1.64 7.24
CA LYS A 72 -14.75 2.55 8.36
C LYS A 72 -14.06 2.11 9.65
N GLN A 73 -14.02 0.81 9.92
CA GLN A 73 -13.33 0.28 11.12
C GLN A 73 -11.86 0.70 11.14
N ILE A 74 -11.15 0.54 10.03
CA ILE A 74 -9.74 0.92 9.92
C ILE A 74 -9.59 2.44 9.93
N LEU A 75 -10.48 3.18 9.26
CA LEU A 75 -10.43 4.64 9.26
C LEU A 75 -10.58 5.24 10.66
N ASP A 76 -11.42 4.65 11.51
CA ASP A 76 -11.66 5.12 12.88
C ASP A 76 -10.51 4.75 13.84
N GLU A 77 -9.62 3.82 13.46
CA GLU A 77 -8.50 3.34 14.28
C GLU A 77 -7.21 4.20 14.18
N TYR A 78 -7.08 5.05 13.15
CA TYR A 78 -5.84 5.79 12.82
C TYR A 78 -6.06 7.30 12.63
#